data_AF-A0A966F399-F1
#
_entry.id   AF-A0A966F399-F1
#
_cell.length_a   1.000
_cell.length_b   1.000
_cell.length_c   1.000
_cell.angle_alpha   90.00
_cell.angle_beta   90.00
_cell.angle_gamma   90.00
#
_symmetry.space_group_name_H-M   'P 1'
#
loop_
_entity.id
_entity.type
_entity.pdbx_description
1 polymer ?
#
loop_
_entity_poly.entity_id
_entity_poly.type
_entity_poly.pdbx_seq_one_letter_code
_entity_poly.pdbx_strand_id
1 'polypeptide(L)'
;PTWDSGETWLATMQHIAREGGAWVIGCATALEASDIPTDIPYYDELFPNKDEWVNPGDAVIYKPFGSVHAGPMHQEKGLLVAEIDVDAARSSRRKFDASGHYARPDVFSLNVNRTGQTPVTFN
;
A
#
# COMPACT_ATOMS: atom_id res chain seq x y z
N PRO A 1 -4.49 0.47 -2.14
CA PRO A 1 -5.58 1.38 -1.70
C PRO A 1 -4.91 2.57 -1.00
N THR A 2 -5.45 3.77 -1.14
CA THR A 2 -4.84 5.00 -0.58
C THR A 2 -5.34 5.36 0.82
N TRP A 3 -6.25 4.56 1.38
CA TRP A 3 -6.92 4.81 2.68
C TRP A 3 -6.84 3.65 3.67
N ASP A 4 -6.33 2.49 3.25
CA ASP A 4 -6.35 1.29 4.11
C ASP A 4 -5.22 1.35 5.15
N SER A 5 -5.45 0.82 6.34
CA SER A 5 -4.52 0.84 7.48
C SER A 5 -4.68 -0.40 8.37
N GLY A 6 -3.78 -0.59 9.32
CA GLY A 6 -3.78 -1.69 10.29
C GLY A 6 -3.07 -2.96 9.84
N GLU A 7 -3.13 -3.99 10.69
CA GLU A 7 -2.33 -5.21 10.54
C GLU A 7 -2.58 -5.95 9.23
N THR A 8 -3.85 -6.03 8.79
CA THR A 8 -4.22 -6.71 7.55
C THR A 8 -3.62 -6.03 6.32
N TRP A 9 -3.66 -4.70 6.29
CA TRP A 9 -3.05 -3.91 5.23
C TRP A 9 -1.53 -4.07 5.23
N LEU A 10 -0.90 -3.96 6.40
CA LEU A 10 0.54 -4.14 6.57
C LEU A 10 1.01 -5.54 6.12
N ALA A 11 0.30 -6.59 6.52
CA ALA A 11 0.56 -7.96 6.09
C ALA A 11 0.44 -8.12 4.57
N THR A 12 -0.54 -7.46 3.95
CA THR A 12 -0.71 -7.47 2.49
C THR A 12 0.48 -6.82 1.80
N MET A 13 0.92 -5.64 2.25
CA MET A 13 2.09 -4.95 1.68
C MET A 13 3.38 -5.73 1.87
N GLN A 14 3.55 -6.35 3.04
CA GLN A 14 4.67 -7.22 3.34
C GLN A 14 4.71 -8.43 2.40
N HIS A 15 3.55 -9.04 2.15
CA HIS A 15 3.42 -10.16 1.24
C HIS A 15 3.77 -9.78 -0.20
N ILE A 16 3.28 -8.64 -0.70
CA ILE A 16 3.63 -8.14 -2.05
C ILE A 16 5.15 -7.93 -2.17
N ALA A 17 5.80 -7.37 -1.16
CA ALA A 17 7.25 -7.18 -1.15
C ALA A 17 8.01 -8.52 -1.21
N ARG A 18 7.46 -9.54 -0.54
CA ARG A 18 7.99 -10.90 -0.56
C ARG A 18 7.81 -11.58 -1.92
N GLU A 19 6.58 -11.61 -2.42
CA GLU A 19 6.22 -12.31 -3.66
C GLU A 19 6.87 -11.65 -4.88
N GLY A 20 6.78 -10.32 -5.00
CA GLY A 20 7.33 -9.58 -6.14
C GLY A 20 8.84 -9.38 -6.09
N GLY A 21 9.47 -9.64 -4.94
CA GLY A 21 10.89 -9.33 -4.73
C GLY A 21 11.21 -7.86 -5.01
N ALA A 22 10.31 -6.97 -4.59
CA ALA A 22 10.36 -5.54 -4.86
C ALA A 22 10.32 -4.74 -3.56
N TRP A 23 10.82 -3.51 -3.63
CA TRP A 23 10.55 -2.51 -2.60
C TRP A 23 9.07 -2.15 -2.65
N VAL A 24 8.40 -2.17 -1.49
CA VAL A 24 7.00 -1.75 -1.37
C VAL A 24 6.95 -0.58 -0.42
N ILE A 25 6.35 0.51 -0.90
CA ILE A 25 6.17 1.75 -0.16
C ILE A 25 4.67 1.90 0.05
N GLY A 26 4.23 1.68 1.28
CA GLY A 26 2.86 1.92 1.72
C GLY A 26 2.76 3.34 2.27
N CYS A 27 1.72 4.06 1.86
CA CYS A 27 1.35 5.34 2.42
C CYS A 27 -0.16 5.39 2.57
N ALA A 28 -0.61 5.78 3.74
CA ALA A 28 -1.99 6.10 4.04
C ALA A 28 -2.00 7.44 4.79
N THR A 29 -3.02 8.24 4.53
CA THR A 29 -3.15 9.56 5.14
C THR A 29 -3.40 9.40 6.64
N ALA A 30 -2.44 9.83 7.47
CA ALA A 30 -2.66 9.99 8.90
C ALA A 30 -3.57 11.20 9.11
N LEU A 31 -4.79 10.97 9.62
CA LEU A 31 -5.84 11.96 9.74
C LEU A 31 -6.53 11.86 11.11
N GLU A 32 -6.58 12.97 11.81
CA GLU A 32 -7.33 13.15 13.04
C GLU A 32 -8.61 13.96 12.77
N ALA A 33 -9.62 13.83 13.63
CA ALA A 33 -10.83 14.63 13.55
C ALA A 33 -10.52 16.14 13.60
N SER A 34 -9.47 16.54 14.33
CA SER A 34 -8.98 17.92 14.43
C SER A 34 -8.44 18.51 13.12
N ASP A 35 -8.09 17.68 12.14
CA ASP A 35 -7.64 18.12 10.81
C ASP A 35 -8.82 18.47 9.88
N ILE A 36 -10.06 18.10 10.25
CA ILE A 36 -11.25 18.27 9.44
C ILE A 36 -11.86 19.66 9.69
N PRO A 37 -12.21 20.44 8.65
CA PRO A 37 -12.88 21.72 8.82
C PRO A 37 -14.17 21.59 9.65
N THR A 38 -14.31 22.45 10.66
CA THR A 38 -15.44 22.38 11.61
C THR A 38 -16.73 22.99 11.07
N ASP A 39 -16.71 23.59 9.88
CA ASP A 39 -17.86 24.25 9.23
C ASP A 39 -18.67 23.32 8.33
N ILE A 40 -18.30 22.03 8.25
CA ILE A 40 -19.07 21.04 7.50
C ILE A 40 -20.40 20.70 8.22
N PRO A 41 -21.48 20.40 7.46
CA PRO A 41 -22.73 19.95 8.03
C PRO A 41 -22.52 18.71 8.93
N TYR A 42 -23.17 18.70 10.10
CA TYR A 42 -23.16 17.57 11.05
C TYR A 42 -21.79 17.24 11.66
N TYR A 43 -20.83 18.18 11.68
CA TYR A 43 -19.48 17.93 12.21
C TYR A 43 -19.46 17.27 13.60
N ASP A 44 -20.25 17.76 14.55
CA ASP A 44 -20.29 17.22 15.91
C ASP A 44 -20.97 15.85 16.02
N GLU A 45 -21.85 15.51 15.08
CA GLU A 45 -22.49 14.19 15.00
C GLU A 45 -21.56 13.16 14.34
N LEU A 46 -20.81 13.57 13.30
CA LEU A 46 -19.87 12.72 12.57
C LEU A 46 -18.57 12.46 13.34
N PHE A 47 -18.10 13.46 14.08
CA PHE A 47 -16.84 13.39 14.85
C PHE A 47 -17.11 13.77 16.31
N PRO A 48 -17.82 12.94 17.08
CA PRO A 48 -18.12 13.22 18.49
C PRO A 48 -16.86 13.21 19.37
N ASN A 49 -15.83 12.46 18.98
CA ASN A 49 -14.51 12.46 19.61
C ASN A 49 -13.52 13.30 18.78
N LYS A 50 -13.07 14.44 19.31
CA LYS A 50 -12.20 15.38 18.58
C LYS A 50 -10.73 14.94 18.52
N ASP A 51 -10.34 14.01 19.39
CA ASP A 51 -8.99 13.43 19.45
C ASP A 51 -8.93 12.07 18.71
N GLU A 52 -9.98 11.71 17.96
CA GLU A 52 -10.02 10.46 17.21
C GLU A 52 -9.12 10.49 15.97
N TRP A 53 -8.38 9.41 15.77
CA TRP A 53 -7.73 9.09 14.50
C TRP A 53 -8.75 8.53 13.52
N VAL A 54 -9.24 9.37 12.62
CA VAL A 54 -10.11 8.97 11.50
C VAL A 54 -9.39 7.99 10.58
N ASN A 55 -8.07 8.16 10.44
CA ASN A 55 -7.19 7.19 9.83
C ASN A 55 -5.82 7.24 10.53
N PRO A 56 -5.33 6.14 11.12
CA PRO A 56 -4.07 6.15 11.84
C PRO A 56 -2.83 6.20 10.92
N GLY A 57 -2.99 6.16 9.60
CA GLY A 57 -1.87 6.14 8.67
C GLY A 57 -1.32 4.72 8.49
N ASP A 58 -0.09 4.48 8.94
CA ASP A 58 0.77 3.31 8.64
C ASP A 58 1.65 3.46 7.40
N ALA A 59 2.24 4.65 7.21
CA ALA A 59 3.31 4.81 6.22
C ALA A 59 4.46 3.85 6.54
N VAL A 60 4.87 3.02 5.58
CA VAL A 60 5.80 1.91 5.78
C VAL A 60 6.61 1.64 4.52
N ILE A 61 7.84 1.17 4.69
CA ILE A 61 8.70 0.72 3.59
C ILE A 61 9.14 -0.70 3.88
N TYR A 62 8.86 -1.62 2.97
CA TYR A 62 9.35 -3.00 3.01
C TYR A 62 10.48 -3.21 2.01
N LYS A 63 11.51 -3.94 2.45
CA LYS A 63 12.57 -4.44 1.57
C LYS A 63 12.02 -5.53 0.64
N PRO A 64 12.66 -5.74 -0.52
CA PRO A 64 12.51 -6.96 -1.28
C PRO A 64 12.62 -8.19 -0.36
N PHE A 65 11.74 -9.17 -0.55
CA PHE A 65 11.61 -10.36 0.30
C PHE A 65 10.86 -10.16 1.63
N GLY A 66 10.34 -8.96 1.90
CA GLY A 66 9.29 -8.73 2.89
C GLY A 66 9.74 -8.35 4.31
N SER A 67 11.00 -8.03 4.56
CA SER A 67 11.38 -7.45 5.86
C SER A 67 11.05 -5.96 5.91
N VAL A 68 10.59 -5.44 7.04
CA VAL A 68 10.41 -3.99 7.25
C VAL A 68 11.75 -3.26 7.08
N HIS A 69 11.73 -2.14 6.37
CA HIS A 69 12.86 -1.23 6.23
C HIS A 69 12.70 0.03 7.08
N ALA A 70 11.51 0.63 7.07
CA ALA A 70 11.16 1.83 7.83
C ALA A 70 9.64 1.86 8.11
N GLY A 71 9.22 2.55 9.17
CA GLY A 71 7.83 2.55 9.65
C GLY A 71 7.46 1.25 10.41
N PRO A 72 6.16 0.94 10.59
CA PRO A 72 5.01 1.76 10.19
C PRO A 72 4.88 3.02 11.05
N MET A 73 4.52 4.15 10.43
CA MET A 73 4.14 5.38 11.13
C MET A 73 2.67 5.30 11.51
N HIS A 74 2.39 4.68 12.65
CA HIS A 74 1.04 4.51 13.18
C HIS A 74 0.69 5.66 14.12
N GLN A 75 -0.44 6.34 13.88
CA GLN A 75 -0.87 7.52 14.63
C GLN A 75 0.24 8.58 14.70
N GLU A 76 0.96 8.76 13.60
CA GLU A 76 2.13 9.63 13.50
C GLU A 76 2.06 10.42 12.18
N LYS A 77 2.19 11.75 12.28
CA LYS A 77 2.26 12.65 11.13
C LYS A 77 3.72 13.03 10.88
N GLY A 78 4.20 12.87 9.65
CA GLY A 78 5.56 13.25 9.28
C GLY A 78 6.01 12.73 7.93
N LEU A 79 7.32 12.77 7.70
CA LEU A 79 7.95 12.27 6.49
C LEU A 79 8.72 10.99 6.79
N LEU A 80 8.33 9.88 6.16
CA LEU A 80 9.11 8.65 6.16
C LEU A 80 10.14 8.68 5.02
N VAL A 81 11.41 8.86 5.37
CA VAL A 81 12.51 8.95 4.40
C VAL A 81 13.45 7.76 4.57
N ALA A 82 13.84 7.14 3.47
CA ALA A 82 14.80 6.03 3.46
C ALA A 82 15.65 6.02 2.19
N GLU A 83 16.87 5.51 2.28
CA GLU A 83 17.72 5.24 1.13
C GLU A 83 17.42 3.84 0.57
N ILE A 84 17.20 3.76 -0.75
CA ILE A 84 16.83 2.52 -1.43
C ILE A 84 18.00 1.99 -2.25
N ASP A 85 18.44 0.77 -1.95
CA ASP A 85 19.29 -0.02 -2.83
C ASP A 85 18.43 -0.77 -3.86
N VAL A 86 18.49 -0.31 -5.12
CA VAL A 86 17.73 -0.92 -6.23
C VAL A 86 18.24 -2.31 -6.61
N ASP A 87 19.50 -2.65 -6.33
CA ASP A 87 20.08 -3.96 -6.65
C ASP A 87 19.59 -5.06 -5.70
N ALA A 88 19.10 -4.69 -4.51
CA ALA A 88 18.43 -5.61 -3.59
C ALA A 88 17.21 -6.30 -4.24
N ALA A 89 16.48 -5.60 -5.11
CA ALA A 89 15.31 -6.18 -5.80
C ALA A 89 15.71 -7.24 -6.83
N ARG A 90 16.80 -6.99 -7.58
CA ARG A 90 17.37 -7.99 -8.50
C ARG A 90 17.85 -9.23 -7.75
N SER A 91 18.55 -9.01 -6.63
CA SER A 91 19.04 -10.08 -5.77
C SER A 91 17.91 -10.91 -5.16
N SER A 92 16.79 -10.26 -4.80
CA SER A 92 15.59 -10.96 -4.32
C SER A 92 14.95 -11.82 -5.40
N ARG A 93 14.75 -11.28 -6.62
CA ARG A 93 14.13 -12.04 -7.72
C ARG A 93 14.97 -13.22 -8.20
N ARG A 94 16.30 -13.16 -8.04
CA ARG A 94 17.17 -14.33 -8.24
C ARG A 94 16.80 -15.50 -7.32
N LYS A 95 16.36 -15.22 -6.08
CA LYS A 95 15.90 -16.26 -5.14
C LYS A 95 14.50 -16.75 -5.47
N PHE A 96 13.60 -15.83 -5.82
CA PHE A 96 12.21 -16.14 -6.15
C PHE A 96 11.64 -15.10 -7.12
N ASP A 97 11.22 -15.55 -8.32
CA ASP A 97 10.55 -14.72 -9.33
C ASP A 97 9.32 -15.45 -9.85
N ALA A 98 8.16 -15.11 -9.30
CA ALA A 98 6.88 -15.74 -9.59
C ALA A 98 6.50 -15.68 -11.08
N SER A 99 6.91 -14.63 -11.77
CA SER A 99 6.63 -14.41 -13.21
C SER A 99 7.77 -14.85 -14.13
N GLY A 100 8.92 -15.23 -13.58
CA GLY A 100 10.11 -15.63 -14.29
C GLY A 100 10.41 -17.12 -14.13
N HIS A 101 11.53 -17.45 -13.50
CA HIS A 101 12.03 -18.83 -13.43
C HIS A 101 11.21 -19.77 -12.54
N TYR A 102 10.32 -19.26 -11.68
CA TYR A 102 9.34 -20.08 -10.96
C TYR A 102 8.01 -20.22 -11.70
N ALA A 103 7.79 -19.50 -12.80
CA ALA A 103 6.57 -19.60 -13.57
C ALA A 103 6.46 -20.97 -14.27
N ARG A 104 5.23 -21.44 -14.45
CA ARG A 104 4.90 -22.68 -15.18
C ARG A 104 4.07 -22.35 -16.43
N PRO A 105 4.68 -21.77 -17.47
CA PRO A 105 3.95 -21.37 -18.68
C PRO A 105 3.32 -22.56 -19.43
N ASP A 106 3.75 -23.78 -19.14
CA ASP A 106 3.15 -25.02 -19.63
C ASP A 106 1.84 -25.39 -18.90
N VAL A 107 1.58 -24.83 -17.72
CA VAL A 107 0.36 -25.07 -16.93
C VAL A 107 -0.55 -23.85 -16.92
N PHE A 108 0.02 -22.66 -16.73
CA PHE A 108 -0.72 -21.42 -16.58
C PHE A 108 -0.14 -20.32 -17.46
N SER A 109 -1.01 -19.66 -18.21
CA SER A 109 -0.69 -18.47 -18.99
C SER A 109 -1.76 -17.40 -18.76
N LEU A 110 -1.35 -16.16 -18.49
CA LEU A 110 -2.25 -15.02 -18.39
C LEU A 110 -2.14 -14.17 -19.67
N ASN A 111 -3.26 -13.98 -20.36
CA ASN A 111 -3.37 -12.99 -21.43
C ASN A 111 -4.17 -11.79 -20.92
N VAL A 112 -3.69 -10.58 -21.18
CA VAL A 112 -4.34 -9.34 -20.74
C VAL A 112 -4.85 -8.58 -21.96
N ASN A 113 -6.17 -8.43 -22.06
CA ASN A 113 -6.77 -7.50 -23.00
C ASN A 113 -6.55 -6.06 -22.51
N ARG A 114 -5.84 -5.26 -23.30
CA ARG A 114 -5.52 -3.86 -22.98
C ARG A 114 -6.41 -2.85 -23.70
N THR A 115 -7.44 -3.29 -24.43
CA THR A 115 -8.36 -2.37 -25.10
C THR A 115 -9.19 -1.61 -24.08
N GLY A 116 -9.25 -0.29 -24.22
CA GLY A 116 -10.10 0.56 -23.38
C GLY A 116 -11.55 0.13 -23.49
N GLN A 117 -12.20 -0.09 -22.34
CA GLN A 117 -13.60 -0.45 -22.25
C GLN A 117 -14.41 0.80 -21.88
N THR A 118 -15.55 1.01 -22.54
CA THR A 118 -16.49 2.08 -22.19
C THR A 118 -17.54 1.54 -21.24
N PRO A 119 -17.73 2.12 -20.04
CA PRO A 119 -18.70 1.63 -19.07
C PRO A 119 -20.15 1.90 -19.50
N VAL A 120 -20.37 2.84 -20.41
CA VAL A 120 -21.68 3.20 -20.95
C VAL A 120 -21.55 3.49 -22.44
N THR A 121 -22.52 3.01 -23.22
CA THR A 121 -22.70 3.33 -24.64
C THR A 121 -24.08 3.93 -24.82
N PHE A 122 -24.18 5.05 -25.54
CA PHE A 122 -25.44 5.70 -25.85
C PHE A 122 -25.84 5.43 -27.30
N ASN A 123 -27.13 5.20 -27.54
CA ASN A 123 -27.72 5.01 -28.87
C ASN A 123 -28.17 6.33 -29.47
#